data_AF-A0A9N8NJH9-F1
#
_entry.id   AF-A0A9N8NJH9-F1
#
_cell.length_a   1.000
_cell.length_b   1.000
_cell.length_c   1.000
_cell.angle_alpha   90.00
_cell.angle_beta   90.00
_cell.angle_gamma   90.00
#
_symmetry.space_group_name_H-M   'P 1'
#
loop_
_entity.id
_entity.type
_entity.pdbx_description
1 polymer ?
#
loop_
_entity_poly.entity_id
_entity_poly.type
_entity_poly.pdbx_seq_one_letter_code
_entity_poly.pdbx_strand_id
1 'polypeptide(L)'
;GVEQPSLYGEDPVGSEIHLAAWHAAQWRFLKDLAGDNIKDPGFLPGIIIEGHEWKFVATTWKNGKTKLFSGLSLGSTTTELGVYRIVASLKVLGKWFMLFFWPWYREYCLKRVKSRS
;
A
#
# COMPACT_ATOMS: atom_id res chain seq x y z
N GLY A 1 2.49 23.17 11.39
CA GLY A 1 3.58 22.23 11.10
C GLY A 1 3.00 20.84 11.17
N VAL A 2 2.94 20.12 10.05
CA VAL A 2 2.47 18.74 10.04
C VAL A 2 3.60 17.88 10.55
N GLU A 3 3.41 17.29 11.73
CA GLU A 3 4.35 16.36 12.35
C GLU A 3 4.49 15.14 11.42
N GLN A 4 5.65 15.02 10.77
CA GLN A 4 5.97 13.89 9.92
C GLN A 4 6.14 12.65 10.81
N PRO A 5 5.58 11.47 10.44
CA PRO A 5 5.73 10.27 11.24
C PRO A 5 7.22 9.91 11.31
N SER A 6 7.76 9.78 12.52
CA SER A 6 9.15 9.36 12.75
C SER A 6 9.38 7.99 12.09
N LEU A 7 10.15 7.99 11.01
CA LEU A 7 10.59 6.80 10.29
C LEU A 7 11.81 6.25 11.04
N TYR A 8 11.67 5.07 11.64
CA TYR A 8 12.78 4.38 12.29
C TYR A 8 13.69 3.76 11.22
N GLY A 9 14.99 4.08 11.30
CA GLY A 9 16.11 3.26 10.79
C GLY A 9 16.87 3.79 9.58
N GLU A 10 16.18 4.36 8.60
CA GLU A 10 16.78 4.95 7.39
C GLU A 10 16.04 6.24 7.03
N ASP A 11 16.79 7.26 6.61
CA ASP A 11 16.20 8.47 6.07
C ASP A 11 15.41 8.10 4.80
N PRO A 12 14.09 8.35 4.76
CA PRO A 12 13.28 7.95 3.63
C PRO A 12 13.71 8.70 2.38
N VAL A 13 13.94 7.98 1.29
CA VAL A 13 14.15 8.58 -0.03
C VAL A 13 12.88 9.35 -0.43
N GLY A 14 13.01 10.43 -1.21
CA GLY A 14 11.86 11.31 -1.54
C GLY A 14 10.64 10.59 -2.15
N SER A 15 10.85 9.50 -2.88
CA SER A 15 9.78 8.65 -3.44
C SER A 15 8.95 7.95 -2.36
N GLU A 16 9.59 7.46 -1.29
CA GLU A 16 8.92 6.84 -0.14
C GLU A 16 8.06 7.85 0.61
N ILE A 17 8.53 9.10 0.73
CA ILE A 17 7.78 10.19 1.38
C ILE A 17 6.48 10.47 0.62
N HIS A 18 6.55 10.62 -0.71
CA HIS A 18 5.37 10.89 -1.53
C HIS A 18 4.35 9.75 -1.45
N LEU A 19 4.81 8.51 -1.56
CA LEU A 19 3.92 7.36 -1.46
C LEU A 19 3.32 7.22 -0.06
N ALA A 20 4.10 7.44 1.00
CA ALA A 20 3.59 7.41 2.37
C ALA A 20 2.48 8.44 2.56
N ALA A 21 2.61 9.65 2.01
CA ALA A 21 1.57 10.66 2.03
C ALA A 21 0.30 10.20 1.30
N TRP A 22 0.44 9.59 0.12
CA TRP A 22 -0.69 9.03 -0.64
C TRP A 22 -1.38 7.89 0.11
N HIS A 23 -0.62 6.92 0.62
CA HIS A 23 -1.17 5.83 1.42
C HIS A 23 -1.83 6.33 2.70
N ALA A 24 -1.30 7.36 3.36
CA ALA A 24 -1.94 7.95 4.53
C ALA A 24 -3.30 8.57 4.20
N ALA A 25 -3.42 9.25 3.06
CA ALA A 25 -4.70 9.75 2.58
C ALA A 25 -5.67 8.59 2.22
N GLN A 26 -5.18 7.57 1.52
CA GLN A 26 -5.96 6.40 1.15
C GLN A 26 -6.49 5.64 2.37
N TRP A 27 -5.65 5.44 3.40
CA TRP A 27 -6.06 4.79 4.64
C TRP A 27 -7.17 5.56 5.36
N ARG A 28 -7.09 6.90 5.40
CA ARG A 28 -8.16 7.73 5.99
C ARG A 28 -9.47 7.58 5.22
N PHE A 29 -9.40 7.65 3.89
CA PHE A 29 -10.57 7.45 3.04
C PHE A 29 -11.20 6.06 3.24
N LEU A 30 -10.39 5.01 3.26
CA LEU A 30 -10.86 3.66 3.53
C LEU A 30 -11.41 3.50 4.95
N LYS A 31 -10.85 4.18 5.95
CA LYS A 31 -11.39 4.20 7.32
C LYS A 31 -12.80 4.78 7.35
N ASP A 32 -13.04 5.85 6.62
CA ASP A 32 -14.35 6.51 6.54
C ASP A 32 -15.41 5.60 5.90
N LEU A 33 -14.99 4.78 4.93
CA LEU A 33 -15.87 3.81 4.27
C LEU A 33 -16.10 2.54 5.11
N ALA A 34 -15.02 1.88 5.54
CA ALA A 34 -15.04 0.55 6.15
C ALA A 34 -15.31 0.56 7.66
N GLY A 35 -15.20 1.71 8.33
CA GLY A 35 -15.36 1.80 9.77
C GLY A 35 -14.26 1.01 10.49
N ASP A 36 -14.64 0.13 11.40
CA ASP A 36 -13.68 -0.61 12.24
C ASP A 36 -13.02 -1.79 11.51
N ASN A 37 -13.60 -2.23 10.39
CA ASN A 37 -13.08 -3.27 9.51
C ASN A 37 -11.85 -2.81 8.69
N ILE A 38 -11.35 -1.59 8.94
CA ILE A 38 -10.14 -1.04 8.29
C ILE A 38 -8.87 -1.84 8.59
N LYS A 39 -8.88 -2.65 9.66
CA LYS A 39 -7.73 -3.45 10.09
C LYS A 39 -7.58 -4.75 9.31
N ASP A 40 -8.68 -5.25 8.75
CA ASP A 40 -8.77 -6.56 8.10
C ASP A 40 -7.89 -6.75 6.87
N PRO A 41 -7.67 -5.76 5.97
CA PRO A 41 -6.76 -5.95 4.84
C PRO A 41 -5.30 -6.12 5.30
N GLY A 42 -4.97 -5.77 6.54
CA GLY A 42 -3.64 -5.88 7.14
C GLY A 42 -2.66 -4.82 6.64
N PHE A 43 -2.54 -4.67 5.32
CA PHE A 43 -1.67 -3.69 4.67
C PHE A 43 -2.24 -3.17 3.34
N LEU A 44 -1.72 -2.03 2.88
CA LEU A 44 -1.86 -1.53 1.51
C LEU A 44 -0.52 -1.63 0.79
N PRO A 45 -0.46 -2.33 -0.34
CA PRO A 45 0.75 -2.44 -1.14
C PRO A 45 0.99 -1.16 -1.96
N GLY A 46 2.26 -0.88 -2.22
CA GLY A 46 2.72 0.10 -3.19
C GLY A 46 3.95 -0.42 -3.93
N ILE A 47 4.20 0.13 -5.11
CA ILE A 47 5.39 -0.16 -5.92
C ILE A 47 6.05 1.16 -6.28
N ILE A 48 7.32 1.27 -5.96
CA ILE A 48 8.18 2.40 -6.32
C ILE A 48 9.04 1.96 -7.49
N ILE A 49 9.08 2.77 -8.54
CA ILE A 49 9.89 2.55 -9.73
C ILE A 49 10.88 3.71 -9.84
N GLU A 50 12.16 3.41 -9.69
CA GLU A 50 13.26 4.38 -9.73
C GLU A 50 14.28 3.96 -10.80
N GLY A 51 14.21 4.60 -11.97
CA GLY A 51 14.99 4.18 -13.13
C GLY A 51 14.60 2.75 -13.53
N HIS A 52 15.54 1.82 -13.39
CA HIS A 52 15.33 0.40 -13.68
C HIS A 52 14.92 -0.42 -12.46
N GLU A 53 15.03 0.13 -11.25
CA GLU A 53 14.78 -0.58 -10.01
C GLU A 53 13.31 -0.52 -9.60
N TRP A 54 12.75 -1.68 -9.24
CA TRP A 54 11.39 -1.81 -8.75
C TRP A 54 11.42 -2.27 -7.29
N LYS A 55 10.80 -1.51 -6.41
CA LYS A 55 10.73 -1.78 -4.97
C LYS A 55 9.28 -1.93 -4.54
N PHE A 56 9.02 -2.97 -3.75
CA PHE A 56 7.76 -3.13 -3.05
C PHE A 56 7.84 -2.43 -1.71
N VAL A 57 6.74 -1.76 -1.38
CA VAL A 57 6.53 -1.16 -0.08
C VAL A 57 5.12 -1.50 0.37
N ALA A 58 4.94 -1.61 1.68
CA ALA A 58 3.64 -1.84 2.28
C ALA A 58 3.41 -0.78 3.34
N THR A 59 2.16 -0.38 3.51
CA THR A 59 1.77 0.42 4.67
C THR A 59 0.72 -0.30 5.47
N THR A 60 0.73 -0.14 6.78
CA THR A 60 -0.30 -0.67 7.67
C THR A 60 -1.00 0.45 8.41
N TRP A 61 -2.22 0.19 8.87
CA TRP A 61 -3.00 1.14 9.67
C TRP A 61 -3.14 0.64 11.10
N LYS A 62 -2.58 1.38 12.05
CA LYS A 62 -2.70 1.08 13.48
C LYS A 62 -2.95 2.35 14.27
N ASN A 63 -4.01 2.36 15.06
CA ASN A 63 -4.35 3.45 15.99
C ASN A 63 -4.38 4.84 15.32
N GLY A 64 -4.98 4.95 14.12
CA GLY A 64 -5.08 6.23 13.41
C GLY A 64 -3.82 6.67 12.67
N LYS A 65 -2.77 5.84 12.68
CA LYS A 65 -1.48 6.15 12.06
C LYS A 65 -1.14 5.14 10.96
N THR A 66 -0.57 5.65 9.89
CA THR A 66 0.01 4.86 8.81
C THR A 66 1.47 4.56 9.14
N LYS A 67 1.86 3.28 9.09
CA LYS A 67 3.26 2.85 9.21
C LYS A 67 3.74 2.33 7.87
N LEU A 68 4.85 2.87 7.36
CA LEU A 68 5.51 2.40 6.14
C LEU A 68 6.47 1.24 6.47
N PHE A 69 6.50 0.26 5.57
CA PHE A 69 7.48 -0.80 5.49
C PHE A 69 8.07 -0.75 4.08
N SER A 70 9.32 -0.30 3.97
CA SER A 70 10.08 -0.27 2.73
C SER A 70 11.18 -1.34 2.74
N GLY A 71 11.76 -1.60 1.56
CA GLY A 71 13.01 -2.36 1.47
C GLY A 71 12.97 -3.69 0.69
N LEU A 72 11.83 -4.09 0.10
CA LEU A 72 11.80 -5.33 -0.71
C LEU A 72 12.03 -5.02 -2.19
N SER A 73 13.21 -5.35 -2.73
CA SER A 73 13.45 -5.29 -4.18
C SER A 73 12.62 -6.35 -4.91
N LEU A 74 11.81 -5.89 -5.88
CA LEU A 74 11.08 -6.75 -6.81
C LEU A 74 11.93 -7.17 -8.01
N GLY A 75 12.99 -6.42 -8.31
CA GLY A 75 13.90 -6.70 -9.41
C GLY A 75 14.27 -5.43 -10.17
N SER A 76 14.98 -5.63 -11.28
CA SER A 76 15.48 -4.57 -12.14
C SER A 76 15.18 -4.89 -13.60
N THR A 77 14.86 -3.89 -14.41
CA THR A 77 14.69 -4.08 -15.86
C THR A 77 16.02 -4.15 -16.63
N THR A 78 17.15 -4.04 -15.92
CA THR A 78 18.49 -4.14 -16.53
C THR A 78 18.94 -5.58 -16.80
N THR A 79 18.25 -6.57 -16.23
CA THR A 79 18.58 -7.99 -16.37
C THR A 79 17.33 -8.81 -16.67
N GLU A 80 17.45 -9.87 -17.47
CA GLU A 80 16.33 -10.78 -17.78
C GLU A 80 15.75 -11.40 -16.50
N LEU A 81 16.62 -11.87 -15.59
CA LEU A 81 16.19 -12.42 -14.31
C LEU A 81 15.44 -11.37 -13.46
N GLY A 82 15.90 -10.11 -13.47
CA GLY A 82 15.23 -9.02 -12.77
C GLY A 82 13.83 -8.75 -13.33
N VAL A 83 13.67 -8.78 -14.65
CA VAL A 83 12.36 -8.67 -15.31
C VAL A 83 11.44 -9.83 -14.90
N TYR A 84 11.93 -11.07 -14.91
CA TYR A 84 11.13 -12.22 -14.47
C TYR A 84 10.69 -12.10 -13.01
N ARG A 85 11.56 -11.59 -12.12
CA ARG A 85 11.19 -11.34 -10.72
C ARG A 85 10.10 -10.29 -10.60
N ILE A 86 10.19 -9.17 -11.33
CA ILE A 86 9.15 -8.14 -11.36
C ILE A 86 7.80 -8.77 -11.78
N VAL A 87 7.78 -9.50 -12.89
CA VAL A 87 6.56 -10.15 -13.39
C VAL A 87 5.99 -11.16 -12.39
N ALA A 88 6.84 -11.98 -11.76
CA ALA A 88 6.39 -12.93 -10.74
C ALA A 88 5.80 -12.23 -9.52
N SER A 89 6.44 -11.18 -9.02
CA SER A 89 5.96 -10.38 -7.90
C SER A 89 4.64 -9.69 -8.20
N LEU A 90 4.46 -9.13 -9.40
CA LEU A 90 3.18 -8.55 -9.84
C LEU A 90 2.06 -9.60 -9.90
N LYS A 91 2.36 -10.83 -10.35
CA LYS A 91 1.39 -11.93 -10.35
C LYS A 91 0.97 -12.32 -8.93
N VAL A 92 1.92 -12.38 -7.99
CA VAL A 92 1.62 -12.65 -6.57
C VAL A 92 0.77 -11.54 -5.99
N LEU A 93 1.12 -10.28 -6.24
CA LEU A 93 0.38 -9.13 -5.75
C LEU A 93 -1.04 -9.07 -6.32
N GLY A 94 -1.19 -9.35 -7.63
CA GLY A 94 -2.50 -9.43 -8.28
C GLY A 94 -3.37 -10.55 -7.70
N LYS A 95 -2.80 -11.72 -7.39
CA LYS A 95 -3.52 -12.80 -6.68
C LYS A 95 -3.95 -12.34 -5.29
N TRP A 96 -3.06 -11.70 -4.53
CA TRP A 96 -3.41 -11.18 -3.21
C TRP A 96 -4.55 -10.16 -3.29
N PHE A 97 -4.50 -9.24 -4.26
CA PHE A 97 -5.55 -8.26 -4.49
C PHE A 97 -6.90 -8.94 -4.74
N MET A 98 -6.93 -9.91 -5.66
CA MET A 98 -8.17 -10.59 -6.03
C MET A 98 -8.74 -11.48 -4.92
N LEU A 99 -7.87 -12.12 -4.13
CA LEU A 99 -8.28 -13.10 -3.12
C LEU A 99 -8.59 -12.47 -1.75
N PHE A 100 -7.94 -11.36 -1.40
CA PHE A 100 -8.05 -10.77 -0.06
C PHE A 100 -8.59 -9.34 -0.10
N PHE A 101 -7.89 -8.43 -0.78
CA PHE A 101 -8.25 -7.01 -0.73
C PHE A 101 -9.59 -6.72 -1.40
N TRP A 102 -9.84 -7.27 -2.59
CA TRP A 102 -11.04 -6.97 -3.36
C TRP A 102 -12.33 -7.49 -2.70
N PRO A 103 -12.41 -8.73 -2.19
CA PRO A 103 -13.55 -9.19 -1.42
C PRO A 103 -13.86 -8.28 -0.23
N TRP A 104 -12.83 -7.93 0.55
CA TRP A 104 -12.95 -7.00 1.68
C TRP A 104 -13.47 -5.63 1.22
N TYR A 105 -12.89 -5.06 0.17
CA TYR A 105 -13.29 -3.74 -0.33
C TYR A 105 -14.76 -3.75 -0.78
N ARG A 106 -15.21 -4.80 -1.47
CA ARG A 106 -16.62 -4.93 -1.87
C ARG A 106 -17.57 -5.04 -0.68
N GLU A 107 -17.16 -5.76 0.36
CA GLU A 107 -17.99 -5.98 1.53
C GLU A 107 -18.15 -4.71 2.36
N TYR A 108 -17.05 -4.01 2.63
CA TYR A 108 -17.02 -2.93 3.62
C TYR A 108 -16.97 -1.53 3.01
N CYS A 109 -16.42 -1.35 1.81
CA CYS A 109 -16.24 -0.03 1.21
C CYS A 109 -17.31 0.32 0.17
N LEU A 110 -17.89 -0.65 -0.54
CA LEU A 110 -18.86 -0.38 -1.61
C LEU A 110 -20.33 -0.25 -1.13
N LYS A 111 -20.68 -0.79 0.04
CA LYS A 111 -22.10 -0.91 0.46
C LYS A 111 -22.77 0.38 0.94
N ARG A 112 -22.12 1.55 0.89
CA ARG A 112 -22.71 2.84 1.31
C ARG A 112 -23.02 3.76 0.14
N VAL A 113 -24.07 3.42 -0.61
CA VAL A 113 -24.98 4.39 -1.21
C VAL A 113 -26.41 3.87 -1.04
N LYS A 114 -26.94 3.88 0.19
CA LYS A 114 -28.40 3.82 0.42
C LYS A 114 -28.82 4.74 1.55
N SER A 115 -29.64 5.72 1.14
CA SER A 115 -30.63 6.50 1.88
C SER A 115 -30.16 7.37 3.05
N ARG A 116 -29.88 8.65 2.75
CA ARG A 116 -30.39 9.70 3.64
C ARG A 116 -31.88 9.80 3.34
N SER A 117 -32.68 9.22 4.23
CA SER A 117 -34.11 9.52 4.40
C SER A 117 -34.30 10.98 4.81
#